data_AF-A0A518BST4-F1
#
_entry.id   AF-A0A518BST4-F1
#
_cell.length_a   1.000
_cell.length_b   1.000
_cell.length_c   1.000
_cell.angle_alpha   90.00
_cell.angle_beta   90.00
_cell.angle_gamma   90.00
#
_symmetry.space_group_name_H-M   'P 1'
#
loop_
_entity.id
_entity.type
_entity.pdbx_description
1 polymer ?
#
loop_
_entity_poly.entity_id
_entity_poly.type
_entity_poly.pdbx_seq_one_letter_code
_entity_poly.pdbx_strand_id
1 'polypeptide(L)'
;MSTNVDPEEAAALMDAFDTSRGQTVREVEQRDFRVPLRLRGSSIAELQRVIETTLPQSEIELSKLLRGRLRLDLVSAGEFNAEQLQDGLDEPLALVRFSAGGHPAWAQWEIESAVEAVEQILGASEPTPATRDLSPLERTVMRTIIEGVCTPLCRRMGLPVEGFKAIGQLKEAGDWREADHFADPHRLGLELRLTTPGGASNLRLYLPIFDAQLTFAARIAGQKLPPKLPPHLSAVELPVCAQLGTIELPLSELLALEVGDVLPLDAHRGERIKVHADGRDFGRAILGSRRGRLALQLTSLTSEPTEPEPPAATIEEQA
;
A
#
# COMPACT_ATOMS: atom_id res chain seq x y z
N MET A 1 11.86 -54.94 12.09
CA MET A 1 11.11 -53.70 12.35
C MET A 1 9.89 -53.73 11.45
N SER A 2 8.83 -54.39 11.92
CA SER A 2 7.63 -54.71 11.15
C SER A 2 6.73 -53.49 11.09
N THR A 3 6.48 -52.99 9.88
CA THR A 3 5.64 -51.82 9.62
C THR A 3 4.17 -52.23 9.77
N ASN A 4 3.63 -52.11 10.98
CA ASN A 4 2.19 -52.23 11.23
C ASN A 4 1.52 -50.92 10.86
N VAL A 5 1.10 -50.78 9.60
CA VAL A 5 0.07 -49.81 9.23
C VAL A 5 -1.13 -50.62 8.80
N ASP A 6 -2.26 -50.41 9.47
CA ASP A 6 -3.51 -51.07 9.15
C ASP A 6 -3.97 -50.64 7.74
N PRO A 7 -4.41 -51.56 6.86
CA PRO A 7 -4.91 -51.21 5.54
C PRO A 7 -6.02 -50.16 5.56
N GLU A 8 -6.77 -50.03 6.66
CA GLU A 8 -7.80 -48.98 6.82
C GLU A 8 -7.18 -47.59 7.12
N GLU A 9 -6.07 -47.55 7.88
CA GLU A 9 -5.30 -46.31 8.12
C GLU A 9 -4.54 -45.85 6.87
N ALA A 10 -4.02 -46.80 6.09
CA ALA A 10 -3.38 -46.51 4.80
C ALA A 10 -4.38 -45.93 3.78
N ALA A 11 -5.62 -46.43 3.79
CA ALA A 11 -6.70 -45.91 2.96
C ALA A 11 -7.16 -44.51 3.41
N ALA A 12 -7.31 -44.28 4.72
CA ALA A 12 -7.67 -42.97 5.27
C ALA A 12 -6.58 -41.91 5.00
N LEU A 13 -5.30 -42.28 5.03
CA LEU A 13 -4.19 -41.41 4.66
C LEU A 13 -4.19 -41.10 3.15
N MET A 14 -4.47 -42.07 2.29
CA MET A 14 -4.60 -41.83 0.85
C MET A 14 -5.80 -40.94 0.50
N ASP A 15 -6.93 -41.10 1.19
CA ASP A 15 -8.13 -40.29 1.00
C ASP A 15 -7.93 -38.84 1.49
N ALA A 16 -7.18 -38.65 2.57
CA ALA A 16 -6.72 -37.33 3.04
C ALA A 16 -5.72 -36.66 2.08
N PHE A 17 -4.88 -37.44 1.39
CA PHE A 17 -3.97 -36.95 0.36
C PHE A 17 -4.72 -36.56 -0.93
N ASP A 18 -5.77 -37.29 -1.32
CA ASP A 18 -6.58 -36.92 -2.49
C ASP A 18 -7.52 -35.74 -2.23
N THR A 19 -8.04 -35.55 -1.00
CA THR A 19 -8.79 -34.32 -0.65
C THR A 19 -7.93 -33.06 -0.69
N SER A 20 -6.60 -33.18 -0.55
CA SER A 20 -5.66 -32.05 -0.64
C SER A 20 -5.32 -31.63 -2.07
N ARG A 21 -5.60 -32.45 -3.10
CA ARG A 21 -5.39 -32.10 -4.52
C ARG A 21 -6.36 -31.04 -5.04
N GLY A 22 -7.42 -30.72 -4.30
CA GLY A 22 -8.33 -29.62 -4.61
C GLY A 22 -7.91 -28.25 -4.05
N GLN A 23 -6.93 -28.20 -3.14
CA GLN A 23 -6.36 -26.93 -2.71
C GLN A 23 -5.29 -26.52 -3.70
N THR A 24 -5.65 -25.56 -4.56
CA THR A 24 -4.71 -24.81 -5.38
C THR A 24 -3.49 -24.46 -4.54
N VAL A 25 -2.36 -25.11 -4.85
CA VAL A 25 -1.06 -24.75 -4.30
C VAL A 25 -0.88 -23.28 -4.66
N ARG A 26 -1.04 -22.39 -3.67
CA ARG A 26 -0.79 -20.96 -3.85
C ARG A 26 0.65 -20.86 -4.32
N GLU A 27 0.83 -20.41 -5.54
CA GLU A 27 2.12 -20.15 -6.14
C GLU A 27 2.89 -19.23 -5.17
N VAL A 28 3.92 -19.78 -4.54
CA VAL A 28 4.70 -19.07 -3.53
C VAL A 28 5.59 -18.11 -4.30
N GLU A 29 5.14 -16.87 -4.48
CA GLU A 29 5.95 -15.81 -5.07
C GLU A 29 7.25 -15.64 -4.27
N GLN A 30 8.41 -15.70 -4.95
CA GLN A 30 9.70 -15.49 -4.31
C GLN A 30 9.77 -14.07 -3.74
N ARG A 31 9.79 -14.01 -2.41
CA ARG A 31 9.66 -12.77 -1.65
C ARG A 31 11.00 -12.05 -1.51
N ASP A 32 11.13 -10.89 -2.13
CA ASP A 32 12.22 -9.98 -1.79
C ASP A 32 11.90 -9.24 -0.48
N PHE A 33 12.53 -9.68 0.61
CA PHE A 33 12.37 -9.04 1.91
C PHE A 33 12.96 -7.61 1.96
N ARG A 34 13.69 -7.16 0.92
CA ARG A 34 14.30 -5.81 0.79
C ARG A 34 13.30 -4.67 0.87
N VAL A 35 12.10 -4.86 0.33
CA VAL A 35 11.03 -3.87 0.38
C VAL A 35 10.00 -4.29 1.44
N PRO A 36 9.90 -3.60 2.59
CA PRO A 36 8.90 -3.92 3.60
C PRO A 36 7.50 -3.64 3.03
N LEU A 37 6.69 -4.69 2.80
CA LEU A 37 5.29 -4.50 2.41
C LEU A 37 4.52 -3.89 3.57
N ARG A 38 3.74 -2.86 3.26
CA ARG A 38 2.78 -2.25 4.18
C ARG A 38 1.42 -2.94 4.10
N LEU A 39 1.13 -3.58 2.96
CA LEU A 39 -0.10 -4.34 2.76
C LEU A 39 0.06 -5.80 3.19
N ARG A 40 -0.89 -6.32 3.97
CA ARG A 40 -1.05 -7.76 4.18
C ARG A 40 -1.64 -8.37 2.91
N GLY A 41 -1.29 -9.61 2.58
CA GLY A 41 -1.82 -10.30 1.38
C GLY A 41 -3.35 -10.38 1.34
N SER A 42 -4.01 -10.48 2.51
CA SER A 42 -5.47 -10.43 2.63
C SER A 42 -6.06 -9.09 2.18
N SER A 43 -5.37 -7.97 2.47
CA SER A 43 -5.81 -6.63 2.07
C SER A 43 -5.65 -6.41 0.57
N ILE A 44 -4.62 -6.98 -0.06
CA ILE A 44 -4.44 -6.94 -1.53
C ILE A 44 -5.57 -7.71 -2.22
N ALA A 45 -5.85 -8.94 -1.78
CA ALA A 45 -6.92 -9.76 -2.34
C ALA A 45 -8.30 -9.09 -2.24
N GLU A 46 -8.49 -8.25 -1.22
CA GLU A 46 -9.72 -7.51 -1.04
C GLU A 46 -9.81 -6.27 -1.93
N LEU A 47 -8.72 -5.52 -2.07
CA LEU A 47 -8.60 -4.43 -3.03
C LEU A 47 -8.85 -4.93 -4.46
N GLN A 48 -8.30 -6.09 -4.82
CA GLN A 48 -8.56 -6.75 -6.11
C GLN A 48 -10.06 -6.95 -6.33
N ARG A 49 -10.78 -7.55 -5.37
CA ARG A 49 -12.24 -7.73 -5.47
C ARG A 49 -12.99 -6.41 -5.62
N VAL A 50 -12.61 -5.36 -4.89
CA VAL A 50 -13.24 -4.03 -5.01
C VAL A 50 -13.00 -3.44 -6.40
N ILE A 51 -11.79 -3.56 -6.93
CA ILE A 51 -11.43 -3.05 -8.25
C ILE A 51 -12.21 -3.81 -9.33
N GLU A 52 -12.19 -5.14 -9.30
CA GLU A 52 -12.91 -6.01 -10.26
C GLU A 52 -14.40 -5.67 -10.32
N THR A 53 -15.04 -5.44 -9.17
CA THR A 53 -16.47 -5.05 -9.12
C THR A 53 -16.74 -3.65 -9.69
N THR A 54 -15.71 -2.83 -9.91
CA THR A 54 -15.81 -1.45 -10.41
C THR A 54 -15.45 -1.33 -11.89
N LEU A 55 -14.72 -2.29 -12.46
CA LEU A 55 -14.34 -2.28 -13.88
C LEU A 55 -15.54 -2.13 -14.84
N PRO A 56 -16.69 -2.84 -14.64
CA PRO A 56 -17.84 -2.69 -15.54
C PRO A 56 -18.40 -1.26 -15.60
N GLN A 57 -18.33 -0.50 -14.50
CA GLN A 57 -18.75 0.90 -14.50
C GLN A 57 -17.81 1.76 -15.37
N SER A 58 -16.51 1.51 -15.28
CA SER A 58 -15.50 2.22 -16.08
C SER A 58 -15.69 1.90 -17.57
N GLU A 59 -15.99 0.65 -17.93
CA GLU A 59 -16.33 0.26 -19.31
C GLU A 59 -17.55 1.01 -19.86
N ILE A 60 -18.61 1.18 -19.04
CA ILE A 60 -19.81 1.94 -19.43
C ILE A 60 -19.48 3.41 -19.67
N GLU A 61 -18.63 4.02 -18.84
CA GLU A 61 -18.22 5.41 -19.02
C GLU A 61 -17.34 5.58 -20.27
N LEU A 62 -16.40 4.67 -20.50
CA LEU A 62 -15.49 4.71 -21.64
C LEU A 62 -16.17 4.39 -22.97
N SER A 63 -17.11 3.45 -23.00
CA SER A 63 -17.86 3.11 -24.22
C SER A 63 -18.64 4.31 -24.79
N LYS A 64 -19.10 5.22 -23.92
CA LYS A 64 -19.74 6.48 -24.34
C LYS A 64 -18.75 7.42 -25.03
N LEU A 65 -17.52 7.48 -24.52
CA LEU A 65 -16.46 8.35 -25.04
C LEU A 65 -15.87 7.81 -26.34
N LEU A 66 -15.64 6.50 -26.42
CA LEU A 66 -14.89 5.87 -27.50
C LEU A 66 -15.75 5.31 -28.62
N ARG A 67 -17.09 5.42 -28.53
CA ARG A 67 -18.05 4.90 -29.51
C ARG A 67 -17.78 3.43 -29.91
N GLY A 68 -17.28 2.64 -28.97
CA GLY A 68 -16.79 1.28 -29.21
C GLY A 68 -17.00 0.35 -28.02
N ARG A 69 -16.82 -0.96 -28.25
CA ARG A 69 -16.82 -1.97 -27.18
C ARG A 69 -15.44 -2.03 -26.57
N LEU A 70 -15.35 -1.69 -25.30
CA LEU A 70 -14.12 -1.72 -24.52
C LEU A 70 -14.36 -2.61 -23.31
N ARG A 71 -13.39 -3.48 -23.03
CA ARG A 71 -13.39 -4.34 -21.85
C ARG A 71 -12.14 -4.10 -21.02
N LEU A 72 -12.31 -4.10 -19.71
CA LEU A 72 -11.26 -3.97 -18.72
C LEU A 72 -11.23 -5.22 -17.85
N ASP A 73 -10.07 -5.85 -17.77
CA ASP A 73 -9.84 -6.98 -16.85
C ASP A 73 -8.64 -6.64 -15.95
N LEU A 74 -8.75 -6.94 -14.64
CA LEU A 74 -7.62 -6.81 -13.72
C LEU A 74 -6.67 -8.00 -13.93
N VAL A 75 -5.43 -7.73 -14.32
CA VAL A 75 -4.38 -8.76 -14.52
C VAL A 75 -3.66 -9.02 -13.21
N SER A 76 -3.22 -7.97 -12.54
CA SER A 76 -2.48 -8.07 -11.29
C SER A 76 -2.69 -6.83 -10.43
N ALA A 77 -2.52 -7.00 -9.11
CA ALA A 77 -2.47 -5.89 -8.16
C ALA A 77 -1.44 -6.19 -7.09
N GLY A 78 -0.62 -5.20 -6.75
CA GLY A 78 0.45 -5.36 -5.77
C GLY A 78 0.95 -4.04 -5.23
N GLU A 79 1.88 -4.12 -4.28
CA GLU A 79 2.58 -2.94 -3.77
C GLU A 79 3.78 -2.62 -4.67
N PHE A 80 3.95 -1.35 -4.97
CA PHE A 80 4.99 -0.80 -5.83
C PHE A 80 5.69 0.34 -5.08
N ASN A 81 7.00 0.47 -5.24
CA ASN A 81 7.75 1.60 -4.68
C ASN A 81 7.97 2.65 -5.79
N ALA A 82 7.40 3.84 -5.61
CA ALA A 82 7.50 4.95 -6.55
C ALA A 82 8.92 5.46 -6.79
N GLU A 83 9.90 5.13 -5.94
CA GLU A 83 11.32 5.36 -6.22
C GLU A 83 11.78 4.64 -7.50
N GLN A 84 11.17 3.50 -7.83
CA GLN A 84 11.48 2.71 -9.03
C GLN A 84 10.62 3.12 -10.24
N LEU A 85 9.78 4.14 -10.12
CA LEU A 85 8.88 4.55 -11.20
C LEU A 85 9.67 4.98 -12.45
N GLN A 86 10.74 5.77 -12.25
CA GLN A 86 11.54 6.28 -13.35
C GLN A 86 12.30 5.17 -14.09
N ASP A 87 12.72 4.12 -13.37
CA ASP A 87 13.45 2.98 -13.95
C ASP A 87 12.58 2.15 -14.92
N GLY A 88 11.24 2.26 -14.82
CA GLY A 88 10.29 1.54 -15.67
C GLY A 88 9.67 2.38 -16.79
N LEU A 89 10.13 3.62 -16.98
CA LEU A 89 9.59 4.57 -17.95
C LEU A 89 10.61 4.88 -19.05
N ASP A 90 10.38 4.33 -20.24
CA ASP A 90 11.17 4.61 -21.44
C ASP A 90 10.45 5.63 -22.35
N GLU A 91 11.20 6.56 -22.93
CA GLU A 91 10.68 7.45 -23.97
C GLU A 91 10.66 6.72 -25.33
N PRO A 92 9.59 6.86 -26.15
CA PRO A 92 8.44 7.77 -26.02
C PRO A 92 7.37 7.36 -24.98
N LEU A 93 6.83 8.36 -24.26
CA LEU A 93 5.93 8.14 -23.11
C LEU A 93 4.44 8.30 -23.44
N ALA A 94 3.67 7.28 -23.04
CA ALA A 94 2.21 7.31 -22.88
C ALA A 94 1.85 7.29 -21.38
N LEU A 95 2.18 8.38 -20.70
CA LEU A 95 2.03 8.54 -19.25
C LEU A 95 1.04 9.66 -18.93
N VAL A 96 0.18 9.44 -17.94
CA VAL A 96 -0.66 10.48 -17.34
C VAL A 96 -0.37 10.57 -15.85
N ARG A 97 -0.12 11.79 -15.39
CA ARG A 97 0.04 12.13 -13.98
C ARG A 97 -1.24 12.79 -13.47
N PHE A 98 -1.62 12.49 -12.24
CA PHE A 98 -2.75 13.12 -11.55
C PHE A 98 -2.54 13.09 -10.02
N SER A 99 -3.39 13.78 -9.28
CA SER A 99 -3.47 13.68 -7.82
C SER A 99 -4.60 12.73 -7.44
N ALA A 100 -4.36 11.84 -6.49
CA ALA A 100 -5.37 10.99 -5.87
C ALA A 100 -5.25 11.14 -4.35
N GLY A 101 -6.29 11.58 -3.66
CA GLY A 101 -6.23 11.82 -2.20
C GLY A 101 -5.31 12.97 -1.76
N GLY A 102 -4.73 13.74 -2.69
CA GLY A 102 -3.65 14.71 -2.40
C GLY A 102 -2.25 14.14 -2.57
N HIS A 103 -2.12 12.94 -3.15
CA HIS A 103 -0.85 12.31 -3.45
C HIS A 103 -0.66 12.12 -4.97
N PRO A 104 0.57 12.29 -5.50
CA PRO A 104 0.89 11.98 -6.88
C PRO A 104 0.58 10.52 -7.22
N ALA A 105 -0.16 10.36 -8.31
CA ALA A 105 -0.53 9.10 -8.92
C ALA A 105 -0.21 9.13 -10.42
N TRP A 106 0.00 7.94 -10.98
CA TRP A 106 0.41 7.77 -12.37
C TRP A 106 -0.37 6.66 -13.04
N ALA A 107 -0.60 6.82 -14.34
CA ALA A 107 -1.13 5.80 -15.20
C ALA A 107 -0.30 5.74 -16.48
N GLN A 108 0.36 4.60 -16.70
CA GLN A 108 1.22 4.32 -17.85
C GLN A 108 0.51 3.34 -18.77
N TRP A 109 0.38 3.73 -20.03
CA TRP A 109 -0.08 2.85 -21.10
C TRP A 109 1.12 2.47 -21.97
N GLU A 110 1.13 1.23 -22.45
CA GLU A 110 2.04 0.80 -23.52
C GLU A 110 1.92 1.71 -24.75
N ILE A 111 3.05 2.28 -25.20
CA ILE A 111 3.05 3.33 -26.21
C ILE A 111 2.49 2.86 -27.55
N GLU A 112 2.84 1.66 -28.00
CA GLU A 112 2.41 1.13 -29.30
C GLU A 112 0.89 1.01 -29.37
N SER A 113 0.29 0.43 -28.32
CA SER A 113 -1.17 0.30 -28.22
C SER A 113 -1.87 1.63 -27.93
N ALA A 114 -1.23 2.55 -27.21
CA ALA A 114 -1.79 3.88 -26.98
C ALA A 114 -1.91 4.65 -28.29
N VAL A 115 -0.90 4.57 -29.17
CA VAL A 115 -0.96 5.14 -30.53
C VAL A 115 -2.10 4.53 -31.32
N GLU A 116 -2.17 3.19 -31.39
CA GLU A 116 -3.22 2.48 -32.13
C GLU A 116 -4.63 2.87 -31.64
N ALA A 117 -4.86 2.81 -30.32
CA ALA A 117 -6.16 3.12 -29.73
C ALA A 117 -6.56 4.57 -29.98
N VAL A 118 -5.63 5.52 -29.86
CA VAL A 118 -5.93 6.94 -30.10
C VAL A 118 -6.20 7.22 -31.58
N GLU A 119 -5.42 6.63 -32.50
CA GLU A 119 -5.66 6.76 -33.95
C GLU A 119 -7.04 6.20 -34.33
N GLN A 120 -7.43 5.07 -33.76
CA GLN A 120 -8.75 4.49 -33.95
C GLN A 120 -9.86 5.45 -33.52
N ILE A 121 -9.70 6.10 -32.37
CA ILE A 121 -10.66 7.07 -31.83
C ILE A 121 -10.73 8.34 -32.70
N LEU A 122 -9.60 8.76 -33.27
CA LEU A 122 -9.53 9.87 -34.21
C LEU A 122 -10.06 9.51 -35.61
N GLY A 123 -10.41 8.25 -35.85
CA GLY A 123 -11.10 7.80 -37.07
C GLY A 123 -10.20 7.12 -38.11
N ALA A 124 -8.99 6.71 -37.75
CA ALA A 124 -8.16 5.88 -38.63
C ALA A 124 -8.85 4.54 -38.91
N SER A 125 -8.92 4.15 -40.18
CA SER A 125 -9.56 2.89 -40.59
C SER A 125 -8.69 1.66 -40.30
N GLU A 126 -7.36 1.82 -40.38
CA GLU A 126 -6.35 0.80 -40.10
C GLU A 126 -5.25 1.43 -39.22
N PRO A 127 -5.51 1.68 -37.93
CA PRO A 127 -4.50 2.15 -37.01
C PRO A 127 -3.39 1.10 -36.89
N THR A 128 -2.14 1.55 -36.78
CA THR A 128 -0.99 0.63 -36.65
C THR A 128 -0.26 0.90 -35.35
N PRO A 129 0.06 -0.12 -34.54
CA PRO A 129 0.89 0.04 -33.36
C PRO A 129 2.24 0.63 -33.74
N ALA A 130 2.68 1.67 -33.03
CA ALA A 130 3.95 2.33 -33.32
C ALA A 130 4.61 2.88 -32.05
N THR A 131 5.91 2.65 -31.93
CA THR A 131 6.74 3.30 -30.91
C THR A 131 7.15 4.69 -31.39
N ARG A 132 6.30 5.70 -31.13
CA ARG A 132 6.55 7.12 -31.45
C ARG A 132 5.96 8.05 -30.40
N ASP A 133 6.36 9.31 -30.43
CA ASP A 133 5.70 10.33 -29.62
C ASP A 133 4.24 10.57 -30.05
N LEU A 134 3.38 10.75 -29.05
CA LEU A 134 2.02 11.23 -29.22
C LEU A 134 2.03 12.75 -29.45
N SER A 135 1.30 13.20 -30.46
CA SER A 135 1.03 14.60 -30.72
C SER A 135 0.18 15.23 -29.60
N PRO A 136 0.11 16.58 -29.49
CA PRO A 136 -0.67 17.24 -28.44
C PRO A 136 -2.16 16.85 -28.43
N LEU A 137 -2.75 16.62 -29.61
CA LEU A 137 -4.12 16.14 -29.73
C LEU A 137 -4.25 14.71 -29.23
N GLU A 138 -3.35 13.83 -29.65
CA GLU A 138 -3.36 12.43 -29.24
C GLU A 138 -3.16 12.27 -27.73
N ARG A 139 -2.27 13.07 -27.12
CA ARG A 139 -2.08 13.12 -25.67
C ARG A 139 -3.35 13.56 -24.94
N THR A 140 -4.13 14.48 -25.53
CA THR A 140 -5.40 14.94 -24.97
C THR A 140 -6.46 13.83 -24.99
N VAL A 141 -6.53 13.06 -26.08
CA VAL A 141 -7.42 11.91 -26.19
C VAL A 141 -7.01 10.82 -25.19
N MET A 142 -5.72 10.45 -25.16
CA MET A 142 -5.17 9.47 -24.20
C MET A 142 -5.49 9.86 -22.75
N ARG A 143 -5.26 11.13 -22.37
CA ARG A 143 -5.61 11.65 -21.03
C ARG A 143 -7.08 11.39 -20.70
N THR A 144 -7.97 11.67 -21.64
CA THR A 144 -9.43 11.55 -21.45
C THR A 144 -9.85 10.09 -21.22
N ILE A 145 -9.20 9.15 -21.92
CA ILE A 145 -9.40 7.70 -21.71
C ILE A 145 -8.95 7.30 -20.32
N ILE A 146 -7.72 7.67 -19.95
CA ILE A 146 -7.14 7.32 -18.66
C ILE A 146 -7.96 7.93 -17.52
N GLU A 147 -8.42 9.17 -17.66
CA GLU A 147 -9.30 9.83 -16.70
C GLU A 147 -10.62 9.06 -16.52
N GLY A 148 -11.23 8.57 -17.62
CA GLY A 148 -12.43 7.75 -17.58
C GLY A 148 -12.23 6.38 -16.91
N VAL A 149 -11.04 5.79 -17.00
CA VAL A 149 -10.69 4.56 -16.26
C VAL A 149 -10.43 4.86 -14.79
N CYS A 150 -9.64 5.88 -14.49
CA CYS A 150 -9.13 6.14 -13.15
C CYS A 150 -10.20 6.71 -12.21
N THR A 151 -11.11 7.54 -12.73
CA THR A 151 -12.09 8.27 -11.90
C THR A 151 -13.05 7.34 -11.15
N PRO A 152 -13.73 6.37 -11.79
CA PRO A 152 -14.63 5.44 -11.08
C PRO A 152 -13.88 4.56 -10.08
N LEU A 153 -12.69 4.06 -10.47
CA LEU A 153 -11.83 3.24 -9.61
C LEU A 153 -11.42 3.99 -8.34
N CYS A 154 -10.83 5.17 -8.49
CA CYS A 154 -10.37 5.98 -7.36
C CYS A 154 -11.54 6.42 -6.47
N ARG A 155 -12.67 6.83 -7.06
CA ARG A 155 -13.89 7.18 -6.31
C ARG A 155 -14.37 6.01 -5.45
N ARG A 156 -14.33 4.77 -5.97
CA ARG A 156 -14.72 3.58 -5.20
C ARG A 156 -13.79 3.36 -4.00
N MET A 157 -12.50 3.59 -4.18
CA MET A 157 -11.48 3.53 -3.13
C MET A 157 -11.54 4.71 -2.16
N GLY A 158 -12.40 5.71 -2.41
CA GLY A 158 -12.49 6.93 -1.61
C GLY A 158 -11.33 7.90 -1.83
N LEU A 159 -10.63 7.77 -2.96
CA LEU A 159 -9.57 8.67 -3.39
C LEU A 159 -10.16 9.71 -4.35
N PRO A 160 -10.39 10.97 -3.93
CA PRO A 160 -10.74 12.03 -4.86
C PRO A 160 -9.58 12.24 -5.84
N VAL A 161 -9.91 12.42 -7.13
CA VAL A 161 -8.91 12.61 -8.19
C VAL A 161 -9.02 13.99 -8.82
N GLU A 162 -7.88 14.58 -9.17
CA GLU A 162 -7.80 15.89 -9.82
C GLU A 162 -6.51 16.04 -10.64
N GLY A 163 -6.48 17.05 -11.52
CA GLY A 163 -5.23 17.49 -12.17
C GLY A 163 -4.63 16.52 -13.18
N PHE A 164 -5.46 15.78 -13.94
CA PHE A 164 -4.96 14.88 -15.00
C PHE A 164 -4.14 15.66 -16.05
N LYS A 165 -2.88 15.28 -16.20
CA LYS A 165 -1.94 15.84 -17.17
C LYS A 165 -1.23 14.71 -17.94
N ALA A 166 -1.39 14.70 -19.26
CA ALA A 166 -0.59 13.81 -20.11
C ALA A 166 0.85 14.33 -20.19
N ILE A 167 1.79 13.42 -19.97
CA ILE A 167 3.22 13.69 -19.87
C ILE A 167 3.91 13.14 -21.11
N GLY A 168 4.77 13.96 -21.73
CA GLY A 168 5.53 13.56 -22.91
C GLY A 168 7.02 13.49 -22.75
N GLN A 169 7.54 13.92 -21.60
CA GLN A 169 8.96 13.89 -21.29
C GLN A 169 9.10 13.40 -19.85
N LEU A 170 10.08 12.53 -19.59
CA LEU A 170 10.23 11.88 -18.29
C LEU A 170 10.40 12.90 -17.15
N LYS A 171 11.09 14.02 -17.42
CA LYS A 171 11.27 15.13 -16.47
C LYS A 171 9.96 15.76 -15.97
N GLU A 172 8.86 15.61 -16.71
CA GLU A 172 7.56 16.14 -16.34
C GLU A 172 6.70 15.13 -15.57
N ALA A 173 7.16 13.88 -15.41
CA ALA A 173 6.46 12.84 -14.66
C ALA A 173 6.32 13.19 -13.17
N GLY A 174 7.21 14.04 -12.65
CA GLY A 174 7.25 14.45 -11.25
C GLY A 174 7.75 13.38 -10.29
N ASP A 175 7.70 13.71 -9.00
CA ASP A 175 8.16 12.86 -7.90
C ASP A 175 7.05 12.60 -6.89
N TRP A 176 7.07 11.43 -6.24
CA TRP A 176 6.16 11.11 -5.14
C TRP A 176 6.30 12.06 -3.95
N ARG A 177 7.45 12.73 -3.82
CA ARG A 177 7.74 13.78 -2.84
C ARG A 177 6.89 15.03 -3.00
N GLU A 178 6.25 15.22 -4.15
CA GLU A 178 5.33 16.34 -4.42
C GLU A 178 3.93 16.12 -3.81
N ALA A 179 3.77 15.22 -2.84
CA ALA A 179 2.51 15.03 -2.13
C ALA A 179 2.15 16.23 -1.26
N ASP A 180 0.85 16.53 -1.15
CA ASP A 180 0.33 17.62 -0.33
C ASP A 180 0.76 17.45 1.13
N HIS A 181 0.72 16.20 1.63
CA HIS A 181 1.07 15.84 3.00
C HIS A 181 1.68 14.44 3.05
N PHE A 182 2.54 14.16 4.03
CA PHE A 182 3.13 12.84 4.29
C PHE A 182 3.60 12.13 3.01
N ALA A 183 4.66 12.67 2.40
CA ALA A 183 5.26 12.04 1.22
C ALA A 183 5.61 10.58 1.52
N ASP A 184 4.96 9.68 0.80
CA ASP A 184 5.19 8.25 0.89
C ASP A 184 5.48 7.71 -0.50
N PRO A 185 6.50 6.86 -0.69
CA PRO A 185 6.75 6.21 -1.97
C PRO A 185 5.89 4.98 -2.24
N HIS A 186 5.19 4.38 -1.26
CA HIS A 186 4.46 3.13 -1.49
C HIS A 186 3.16 3.39 -2.29
N ARG A 187 2.97 2.62 -3.37
CA ARG A 187 1.87 2.71 -4.31
C ARG A 187 1.21 1.36 -4.52
N LEU A 188 -0.09 1.36 -4.74
CA LEU A 188 -0.84 0.22 -5.24
C LEU A 188 -0.63 0.22 -6.75
N GLY A 189 0.21 -0.70 -7.21
CA GLY A 189 0.40 -1.01 -8.61
C GLY A 189 -0.74 -1.90 -9.10
N LEU A 190 -1.49 -1.44 -10.10
CA LEU A 190 -2.54 -2.19 -10.75
C LEU A 190 -2.16 -2.39 -12.21
N GLU A 191 -2.26 -3.61 -12.72
CA GLU A 191 -2.14 -3.89 -14.14
C GLU A 191 -3.52 -4.24 -14.68
N LEU A 192 -4.04 -3.39 -15.55
CA LEU A 192 -5.31 -3.57 -16.24
C LEU A 192 -5.07 -3.97 -17.68
N ARG A 193 -5.79 -4.97 -18.16
CA ARG A 193 -5.88 -5.30 -19.57
C ARG A 193 -7.04 -4.55 -20.18
N LEU A 194 -6.74 -3.74 -21.18
CA LEU A 194 -7.70 -3.02 -21.99
C LEU A 194 -7.87 -3.74 -23.31
N THR A 195 -9.05 -4.31 -23.55
CA THR A 195 -9.39 -4.98 -24.81
C THR A 195 -10.32 -4.10 -25.64
N THR A 196 -9.86 -3.76 -26.85
CA THR A 196 -10.61 -3.00 -27.86
C THR A 196 -10.73 -3.85 -29.13
N PRO A 197 -11.52 -3.43 -30.15
CA PRO A 197 -11.56 -4.14 -31.43
C PRO A 197 -10.22 -4.14 -32.18
N GLY A 198 -9.33 -3.17 -31.92
CA GLY A 198 -7.98 -3.11 -32.51
C GLY A 198 -7.01 -4.09 -31.85
N GLY A 199 -7.14 -4.29 -30.54
CA GLY A 199 -6.28 -5.22 -29.82
C GLY A 199 -6.43 -5.15 -28.31
N ALA A 200 -5.69 -6.01 -27.62
CA ALA A 200 -5.52 -5.97 -26.17
C ALA A 200 -4.23 -5.23 -25.82
N SER A 201 -4.29 -4.39 -24.79
CA SER A 201 -3.16 -3.59 -24.33
C SER A 201 -3.12 -3.52 -22.81
N ASN A 202 -1.97 -3.14 -22.25
CA ASN A 202 -1.80 -3.04 -20.80
C ASN A 202 -1.75 -1.58 -20.34
N LEU A 203 -2.55 -1.29 -19.31
CA LEU A 203 -2.58 -0.02 -18.60
C LEU A 203 -2.18 -0.27 -17.15
N ARG A 204 -1.06 0.32 -16.73
CA ARG A 204 -0.56 0.24 -15.34
C ARG A 204 -0.94 1.49 -14.58
N LEU A 205 -1.50 1.34 -13.38
CA LEU A 205 -1.85 2.43 -12.49
C LEU A 205 -1.03 2.33 -11.20
N TYR A 206 -0.58 3.48 -10.70
CA TYR A 206 0.20 3.60 -9.48
C TYR A 206 -0.51 4.59 -8.55
N LEU A 207 -1.29 4.04 -7.61
CA LEU A 207 -2.17 4.81 -6.74
C LEU A 207 -1.64 4.86 -5.29
N PRO A 208 -1.90 5.90 -4.49
CA PRO A 208 -1.45 5.96 -3.11
C PRO A 208 -2.06 4.82 -2.26
N ILE A 209 -1.22 4.16 -1.45
CA ILE A 209 -1.66 3.07 -0.57
C ILE A 209 -2.29 3.58 0.72
N PHE A 210 -1.76 4.63 1.33
CA PHE A 210 -2.14 5.05 2.69
C PHE A 210 -3.60 5.44 2.82
N ASP A 211 -4.04 6.37 1.99
CA ASP A 211 -5.43 6.80 1.97
C ASP A 211 -6.36 5.68 1.52
N ALA A 212 -5.92 4.83 0.58
CA ALA A 212 -6.68 3.67 0.16
C ALA A 212 -6.86 2.66 1.32
N GLN A 213 -5.80 2.36 2.07
CA GLN A 213 -5.84 1.46 3.23
C GLN A 213 -6.73 2.01 4.35
N LEU A 214 -6.56 3.28 4.72
CA LEU A 214 -7.36 3.92 5.77
C LEU A 214 -8.84 3.94 5.37
N THR A 215 -9.13 4.31 4.12
CA THR A 215 -10.50 4.31 3.59
C THR A 215 -11.09 2.93 3.53
N PHE A 216 -10.29 1.96 3.12
CA PHE A 216 -10.75 0.59 3.01
C PHE A 216 -10.99 -0.06 4.37
N ALA A 217 -10.05 0.07 5.31
CA ALA A 217 -10.20 -0.41 6.68
C ALA A 217 -11.41 0.22 7.39
N ALA A 218 -11.61 1.53 7.20
CA ALA A 218 -12.80 2.22 7.71
C ALA A 218 -14.09 1.67 7.10
N ARG A 219 -14.14 1.44 5.79
CA ARG A 219 -15.32 0.85 5.10
C ARG A 219 -15.63 -0.56 5.57
N ILE A 220 -14.62 -1.41 5.73
CA ILE A 220 -14.78 -2.78 6.24
C ILE A 220 -15.32 -2.77 7.67
N ALA A 221 -14.78 -1.88 8.52
CA ALA A 221 -15.22 -1.76 9.90
C ALA A 221 -16.57 -1.02 10.05
N GLY A 222 -17.17 -0.54 8.97
CA GLY A 222 -18.35 0.33 9.02
C GLY A 222 -18.11 1.65 9.77
N GLN A 223 -16.83 2.03 9.94
CA GLN A 223 -16.42 3.20 10.69
C GLN A 223 -16.37 4.42 9.76
N LYS A 224 -16.63 5.60 10.33
CA LYS A 224 -16.32 6.86 9.64
C LYS A 224 -14.83 6.93 9.39
N LEU A 225 -14.46 7.44 8.21
CA LEU A 225 -13.07 7.73 7.88
C LEU A 225 -12.47 8.60 9.00
N PRO A 226 -11.26 8.28 9.50
CA PRO A 226 -10.60 9.17 10.45
C PRO A 226 -10.51 10.58 9.84
N PRO A 227 -10.70 11.64 10.64
CA PRO A 227 -10.62 13.01 10.13
C PRO A 227 -9.25 13.23 9.48
N LYS A 228 -9.24 13.88 8.31
CA LYS A 228 -8.00 14.26 7.62
C LYS A 228 -7.19 15.11 8.58
N LEU A 229 -5.96 14.68 8.89
CA LEU A 229 -5.07 15.43 9.77
C LEU A 229 -4.82 16.81 9.15
N PRO A 230 -4.81 17.89 9.96
CA PRO A 230 -4.47 19.22 9.47
C PRO A 230 -3.11 19.25 8.77
N PRO A 231 -2.97 20.02 7.67
CA PRO A 231 -1.74 20.14 6.89
C PRO A 231 -0.47 20.39 7.68
N HIS A 232 -0.55 21.27 8.66
CA HIS A 232 0.58 21.70 9.46
C HIS A 232 1.10 20.60 10.41
N LEU A 233 0.29 19.57 10.70
CA LEU A 233 0.72 18.44 11.55
C LEU A 233 1.55 17.41 10.78
N SER A 234 1.56 17.42 9.44
CA SER A 234 2.34 16.44 8.67
C SER A 234 3.84 16.67 8.67
N ALA A 235 4.27 17.89 8.99
CA ALA A 235 5.68 18.25 9.11
C ALA A 235 6.22 18.05 10.54
N VAL A 236 5.37 17.66 11.49
CA VAL A 236 5.77 17.48 12.89
C VAL A 236 6.39 16.10 13.06
N GLU A 237 7.70 16.06 13.26
CA GLU A 237 8.39 14.84 13.67
C GLU A 237 8.04 14.52 15.12
N LEU A 238 7.41 13.35 15.33
CA LEU A 238 7.03 12.89 16.66
C LEU A 238 8.01 11.82 17.12
N PRO A 239 8.81 12.06 18.18
CA PRO A 239 9.73 11.06 18.69
C PRO A 239 8.93 9.90 19.28
N VAL A 240 9.13 8.71 18.71
CA VAL A 240 8.54 7.46 19.20
C VAL A 240 9.59 6.70 20.00
N CYS A 241 9.31 6.47 21.27
CA CYS A 241 10.18 5.77 22.20
C CYS A 241 9.53 4.45 22.63
N ALA A 242 10.32 3.40 22.77
CA ALA A 242 9.85 2.14 23.31
C ALA A 242 10.55 1.89 24.65
N GLN A 243 9.76 1.85 25.72
CA GLN A 243 10.28 1.75 27.07
C GLN A 243 10.54 0.28 27.40
N LEU A 244 11.83 -0.08 27.49
CA LEU A 244 12.25 -1.45 27.76
C LEU A 244 11.78 -1.96 29.12
N GLY A 245 11.78 -1.09 30.12
CA GLY A 245 11.39 -1.36 31.51
C GLY A 245 11.73 -0.17 32.40
N THR A 246 11.34 -0.27 33.65
CA THR A 246 11.63 0.66 34.73
C THR A 246 12.41 -0.02 35.85
N ILE A 247 13.13 0.79 36.62
CA ILE A 247 13.77 0.39 37.85
C ILE A 247 13.66 1.57 38.81
N GLU A 248 13.27 1.31 40.05
CA GLU A 248 13.32 2.29 41.12
C GLU A 248 14.68 2.16 41.82
N LEU A 249 15.46 3.24 41.83
CA LEU A 249 16.78 3.29 42.44
C LEU A 249 16.82 4.41 43.49
N PRO A 250 17.34 4.17 44.70
CA PRO A 250 17.60 5.24 45.65
C PRO A 250 18.68 6.17 45.09
N LEU A 251 18.55 7.46 45.39
CA LEU A 251 19.45 8.50 44.85
C LEU A 251 20.94 8.23 45.15
N SER A 252 21.24 7.64 46.30
CA SER A 252 22.60 7.25 46.68
C SER A 252 23.20 6.20 45.75
N GLU A 253 22.41 5.21 45.31
CA GLU A 253 22.86 4.19 44.36
C GLU A 253 23.01 4.77 42.96
N LEU A 254 22.08 5.64 42.54
CA LEU A 254 22.16 6.33 41.26
C LEU A 254 23.46 7.15 41.14
N LEU A 255 23.86 7.84 42.21
CA LEU A 255 25.10 8.64 42.25
C LEU A 255 26.38 7.77 42.31
N ALA A 256 26.25 6.51 42.71
CA ALA A 256 27.36 5.57 42.84
C ALA A 256 27.56 4.69 41.59
N LEU A 257 26.74 4.85 40.53
CA LEU A 257 26.84 4.05 39.32
C LEU A 257 28.15 4.29 38.56
N GLU A 258 28.80 3.20 38.19
CA GLU A 258 30.01 3.19 37.37
C GLU A 258 29.80 2.49 36.02
N VAL A 259 30.66 2.80 35.04
CA VAL A 259 30.63 2.12 33.73
C VAL A 259 30.96 0.64 33.92
N GLY A 260 29.96 -0.21 33.72
CA GLY A 260 30.07 -1.65 33.92
C GLY A 260 28.99 -2.23 34.81
N ASP A 261 28.27 -1.37 35.54
CA ASP A 261 27.17 -1.79 36.40
C ASP A 261 25.99 -2.35 35.61
N VAL A 262 25.35 -3.38 36.17
CA VAL A 262 24.19 -4.05 35.58
C VAL A 262 22.94 -3.65 36.34
N LEU A 263 22.04 -2.92 35.67
CA LEU A 263 20.76 -2.51 36.22
C LEU A 263 19.66 -3.52 35.86
N PRO A 264 19.08 -4.24 36.84
CA PRO A 264 17.97 -5.16 36.57
C PRO A 264 16.67 -4.39 36.33
N LEU A 265 16.16 -4.43 35.10
CA LEU A 265 14.87 -3.83 34.76
C LEU A 265 13.71 -4.76 35.18
N ASP A 266 12.53 -4.18 35.39
CA ASP A 266 11.28 -4.89 35.72
C ASP A 266 10.63 -5.65 34.55
N ALA A 267 11.29 -5.72 33.39
CA ALA A 267 10.74 -6.29 32.17
C ALA A 267 11.34 -7.66 31.80
N HIS A 268 10.48 -8.57 31.35
CA HIS A 268 10.90 -9.92 30.95
C HIS A 268 11.17 -10.04 29.45
N ARG A 269 12.08 -10.96 29.09
CA ARG A 269 12.41 -11.22 27.69
C ARG A 269 11.18 -11.77 26.94
N GLY A 270 10.74 -11.04 25.92
CA GLY A 270 9.57 -11.40 25.10
C GLY A 270 8.26 -10.78 25.58
N GLU A 271 8.29 -10.01 26.67
CA GLU A 271 7.15 -9.24 27.14
C GLU A 271 6.82 -8.08 26.18
N ARG A 272 5.56 -7.65 26.18
CA ARG A 272 5.11 -6.51 25.40
C ARG A 272 5.50 -5.23 26.13
N ILE A 273 6.34 -4.42 25.48
CA ILE A 273 6.81 -3.16 26.03
C ILE A 273 5.88 -2.00 25.69
N LYS A 274 5.91 -0.95 26.53
CA LYS A 274 5.14 0.28 26.31
C LYS A 274 5.79 1.11 25.20
N VAL A 275 4.98 1.67 24.32
CA VAL A 275 5.43 2.60 23.28
C VAL A 275 4.80 3.96 23.53
N HIS A 276 5.67 4.95 23.56
CA HIS A 276 5.35 6.35 23.83
C HIS A 276 5.61 7.19 22.59
N ALA A 277 4.75 8.17 22.37
CA ALA A 277 4.99 9.21 21.40
C ALA A 277 4.94 10.54 22.15
N ASP A 278 6.06 11.27 22.16
CA ASP A 278 6.22 12.51 22.94
C ASP A 278 5.82 12.33 24.43
N GLY A 279 6.28 11.24 25.04
CA GLY A 279 6.01 10.92 26.45
C GLY A 279 4.61 10.41 26.76
N ARG A 280 3.72 10.25 25.77
CA ARG A 280 2.37 9.69 25.96
C ARG A 280 2.29 8.24 25.49
N ASP A 281 1.77 7.35 26.34
CA ASP A 281 1.43 5.97 25.99
C ASP A 281 0.44 5.95 24.82
N PHE A 282 0.81 5.31 23.71
CA PHE A 282 -0.12 5.10 22.60
C PHE A 282 -0.19 3.63 22.13
N GLY A 283 0.62 2.73 22.69
CA GLY A 283 0.54 1.33 22.31
C GLY A 283 1.44 0.37 23.07
N ARG A 284 1.43 -0.87 22.59
CA ARG A 284 2.30 -1.96 23.05
C ARG A 284 3.01 -2.60 21.86
N ALA A 285 4.27 -2.98 22.05
CA ALA A 285 5.08 -3.60 21.01
C ALA A 285 5.92 -4.77 21.54
N ILE A 286 6.32 -5.66 20.65
CA ILE A 286 7.31 -6.71 20.92
C ILE A 286 8.64 -6.28 20.30
N LEU A 287 9.71 -6.34 21.10
CA LEU A 287 11.07 -6.13 20.63
C LEU A 287 11.52 -7.30 19.76
N GLY A 288 12.18 -6.99 18.66
CA GLY A 288 12.79 -7.98 17.81
C GLY A 288 14.00 -7.44 17.08
N SER A 289 14.48 -8.23 16.13
CA SER A 289 15.45 -7.78 15.16
C SER A 289 14.89 -8.01 13.76
N ARG A 290 15.15 -7.07 12.87
CA ARG A 290 14.84 -7.20 11.45
C ARG A 290 16.11 -6.85 10.69
N ARG A 291 16.71 -7.86 10.03
CA ARG A 291 17.94 -7.73 9.22
C ARG A 291 19.14 -7.24 10.02
N GLY A 292 19.34 -7.79 11.22
CA GLY A 292 20.44 -7.42 12.10
C GLY A 292 20.31 -6.02 12.74
N ARG A 293 19.19 -5.31 12.51
CA ARG A 293 18.86 -4.05 13.20
C ARG A 293 17.76 -4.29 14.23
N LEU A 294 17.79 -3.53 15.33
CA LEU A 294 16.72 -3.53 16.33
C LEU A 294 15.41 -3.06 15.67
N ALA A 295 14.32 -3.74 16.00
CA ALA A 295 13.00 -3.45 15.45
C ALA A 295 11.91 -3.65 16.51
N LEU A 296 10.78 -3.00 16.31
CA LEU A 296 9.60 -3.08 17.16
C LEU A 296 8.40 -3.52 16.33
N GLN A 297 7.67 -4.52 16.81
CA GLN A 297 6.39 -4.91 16.21
C GLN A 297 5.25 -4.41 17.10
N LEU A 298 4.50 -3.40 16.62
CA LEU A 298 3.30 -2.92 17.29
C LEU A 298 2.24 -4.03 17.33
N THR A 299 1.79 -4.39 18.53
CA THR A 299 0.76 -5.41 18.75
C THR A 299 -0.61 -4.82 19.04
N SER A 300 -0.65 -3.62 19.63
CA SER A 300 -1.90 -2.92 19.94
C SER A 300 -1.65 -1.41 19.98
N LEU A 301 -2.65 -0.66 19.53
CA LEU A 301 -2.71 0.80 19.67
C LEU A 301 -3.78 1.11 20.72
N THR A 302 -3.47 1.99 21.65
CA THR A 302 -4.42 2.50 22.65
C THR A 302 -5.09 3.73 22.07
N SER A 303 -6.43 3.73 22.02
CA SER A 303 -7.21 4.86 21.49
C SER A 303 -7.43 5.97 22.52
N GLU A 304 -7.14 5.72 23.80
CA GLU A 304 -7.24 6.70 24.87
C GLU A 304 -5.85 7.09 25.36
N PRO A 305 -5.49 8.38 25.30
CA PRO A 305 -4.26 8.86 25.91
C PRO A 305 -4.38 8.65 27.43
N THR A 306 -3.64 7.67 27.95
CA THR A 306 -3.43 7.59 29.40
C THR A 306 -2.40 8.66 29.72
N GLU A 307 -2.81 9.71 30.44
CA GLU A 307 -1.85 10.67 30.99
C GLU A 307 -0.83 9.91 31.84
N PRO A 308 0.46 10.29 31.77
CA PRO A 308 1.46 9.70 32.65
C PRO A 308 1.03 9.96 34.09
N GLU A 309 0.79 8.87 34.84
CA GLU A 309 0.41 8.91 36.24
C GLU A 309 1.49 9.70 37.00
N PRO A 310 1.14 10.80 37.71
CA PRO A 310 2.14 11.54 38.46
C PRO A 310 2.74 10.64 39.54
N PRO A 311 4.05 10.76 39.85
CA PRO A 311 4.67 9.94 40.87
C PRO A 311 3.91 10.10 42.19
N ALA A 312 3.53 8.97 42.79
CA ALA A 312 2.77 8.94 44.03
C ALA A 312 3.50 9.79 45.09
N ALA A 313 2.85 10.87 45.54
CA ALA A 313 3.36 11.69 46.62
C ALA A 313 3.39 10.84 47.90
N THR A 314 4.58 10.42 48.32
CA THR A 314 4.80 9.87 49.65
C THR A 314 4.49 10.97 50.66
N ILE A 315 3.35 10.85 51.34
CA ILE A 315 3.05 11.63 52.53
C ILE A 315 3.90 11.03 53.66
N GLU A 316 5.05 11.65 53.96
CA GLU A 316 5.70 11.50 55.25
C GLU A 316 4.85 12.22 56.30
N GLU A 317 4.05 11.45 57.04
CA GLU A 317 3.37 11.93 58.24
C GLU A 317 4.37 11.89 59.42
N GLN A 318 4.78 13.08 59.85
CA GLN A 318 5.55 13.29 61.08
C GLN A 318 4.67 12.95 62.30
N ALA A 319 5.15 12.06 63.16
CA ALA A 319 4.89 12.05 64.61
C ALA A 319 6.04 11.37 65.35
#